data_AF-A0A2V9QGE5-F1
#
_entry.id   AF-A0A2V9QGE5-F1
#
_cell.length_a   1.000
_cell.length_b   1.000
_cell.length_c   1.000
_cell.angle_alpha   90.00
_cell.angle_beta   90.00
_cell.angle_gamma   90.00
#
_symmetry.space_group_name_H-M   'P 1'
#
loop_
_entity.id
_entity.type
_entity.pdbx_description
1 polymer ?
#
loop_
_entity_poly.entity_id
_entity_poly.type
_entity_poly.pdbx_seq_one_letter_code
_entity_poly.pdbx_strand_id
1 'polypeptide(L)'
;MLLRLYPRPFRERFGEGMAQTFHDLCREHRDARRGLFGLALWIFFETSVGIVRENTTHMSQLGKTMLRVALGALAVLMVPLVASQLVEGWNWNAGGFVFVYVLFFGTGMLYAVIARKMGAWAYKAGVGVALVAGFALGWSNMVHVADSENPANLVYYSVLALGGVGAWLARLEARGLARTLFAMAATLALIAVMLPSGAPPYLARNMAILHGVFVALFTASGLLFRHASLAGLK
;
A
#
# COMPACT_ATOMS: atom_id res chain seq x y z
N MET A 1 48.84 4.01 6.63
CA MET A 1 49.82 4.38 5.58
C MET A 1 50.51 5.73 5.86
N LEU A 2 49.90 6.67 6.60
CA LEU A 2 50.47 7.99 6.93
C LEU A 2 51.66 7.98 7.91
N LEU A 3 51.71 7.05 8.87
CA LEU A 3 52.82 6.96 9.85
C LEU A 3 54.18 6.62 9.23
N ARG A 4 54.22 6.14 7.97
CA ARG A 4 55.47 5.90 7.24
C ARG A 4 56.15 7.18 6.74
N LEU A 5 55.43 8.31 6.71
CA LEU A 5 55.94 9.61 6.32
C LEU A 5 56.75 10.30 7.42
N TYR A 6 56.71 9.78 8.65
CA TYR A 6 57.47 10.32 9.78
C TYR A 6 58.90 9.73 9.86
N PRO A 7 59.90 10.53 10.26
CA PRO A 7 61.26 10.06 10.51
C PRO A 7 61.30 8.85 11.46
N ARG A 8 62.16 7.86 11.15
CA ARG A 8 62.24 6.57 11.86
C ARG A 8 62.27 6.66 13.40
N PRO A 9 63.08 7.52 14.05
CA PRO A 9 63.15 7.55 15.51
C PRO A 9 61.84 8.02 16.17
N PHE A 10 61.08 8.88 15.48
CA PHE A 10 59.78 9.36 15.97
C PHE A 10 58.69 8.30 15.83
N ARG A 11 58.75 7.54 14.74
CA ARG A 11 57.80 6.46 14.45
C ARG A 11 57.95 5.27 15.39
N GLU A 12 59.17 4.90 15.75
CA GLU A 12 59.40 3.77 16.68
C GLU A 12 58.94 4.11 18.10
N ARG A 13 59.11 5.37 18.53
CA ARG A 13 58.74 5.79 19.89
C ARG A 13 57.26 6.13 20.07
N PHE A 14 56.63 6.74 19.06
CA PHE A 14 55.26 7.29 19.18
C PHE A 14 54.27 6.67 18.20
N GLY A 15 54.71 5.76 17.33
CA GLY A 15 53.89 5.20 16.24
C GLY A 15 52.69 4.41 16.74
N GLU A 16 52.86 3.53 17.73
CA GLU A 16 51.75 2.75 18.29
C GLU A 16 50.74 3.65 19.01
N GLY A 17 51.21 4.56 19.86
CA GLY A 17 50.35 5.52 20.56
C GLY A 17 49.54 6.39 19.60
N MET A 18 50.17 6.93 18.54
CA MET A 18 49.47 7.71 17.51
C MET A 18 48.45 6.86 16.74
N ALA A 19 48.74 5.59 16.47
CA ALA A 19 47.79 4.70 15.81
C ALA A 19 46.57 4.40 16.70
N GLN A 20 46.79 4.18 17.99
CA GLN A 20 45.74 3.99 18.98
C GLN A 20 44.88 5.23 19.14
N THR A 21 45.49 6.40 19.37
CA THR A 21 44.76 7.68 19.47
C THR A 21 43.98 7.98 18.20
N PHE A 22 44.54 7.72 17.02
CA PHE A 22 43.81 7.88 15.77
C PHE A 22 42.62 6.93 15.66
N HIS A 23 42.80 5.65 16.04
CA HIS A 23 41.73 4.67 16.04
C HIS A 23 40.61 5.03 17.03
N ASP A 24 40.97 5.50 18.23
CA ASP A 24 40.04 5.94 19.26
C ASP A 24 39.26 7.19 18.82
N LEU A 25 39.94 8.19 18.24
CA LEU A 25 39.28 9.38 17.68
C LEU A 25 38.34 9.02 16.52
N CYS A 26 38.74 8.10 15.64
CA CYS A 26 37.87 7.60 14.57
C CYS A 26 36.65 6.85 15.12
N ARG A 27 36.82 6.07 16.19
CA ARG A 27 35.73 5.34 16.86
C ARG A 27 34.76 6.30 17.54
N GLU A 28 35.28 7.26 18.30
CA GLU A 28 34.51 8.30 18.97
C GLU A 28 33.73 9.16 17.97
N HIS A 29 34.37 9.59 16.86
CA HIS A 29 33.68 10.32 15.81
C HIS A 29 32.60 9.48 15.11
N ARG A 30 32.81 8.16 14.94
CA ARG A 30 31.82 7.27 14.34
C ARG A 30 30.61 7.07 15.24
N ASP A 31 30.82 6.86 16.53
CA ASP A 31 29.76 6.67 17.52
C ASP A 31 29.00 7.98 17.79
N ALA A 32 29.71 9.11 17.91
CA ALA A 32 29.11 10.44 18.01
C ALA A 32 28.27 10.77 16.77
N ARG A 33 28.76 10.48 15.56
CA ARG A 33 28.03 10.71 14.30
C ARG A 33 26.79 9.83 14.18
N ARG A 34 26.84 8.59 14.65
CA ARG A 34 25.69 7.66 14.66
C ARG A 34 24.61 8.11 15.65
N GLY A 35 25.03 8.57 16.83
CA GLY A 35 24.14 9.19 17.82
C GLY A 35 23.51 10.49 17.31
N LEU A 36 24.31 11.37 16.69
CA LEU A 36 23.86 12.61 16.05
C LEU A 36 22.86 12.37 14.92
N PHE A 37 23.05 11.34 14.09
CA PHE A 37 22.09 10.99 13.05
C PHE A 37 20.75 10.55 13.63
N GLY A 38 20.77 9.75 14.71
CA GLY A 38 19.56 9.34 15.42
C GLY A 38 18.84 10.53 16.06
N LEU A 39 19.60 11.42 16.72
CA LEU A 39 19.08 12.64 17.33
C LEU A 39 18.50 13.60 16.29
N ALA A 40 19.19 13.78 15.15
CA ALA A 40 18.70 14.58 14.04
C ALA A 40 17.39 14.01 13.47
N LEU A 41 17.36 12.70 13.18
CA LEU A 41 16.14 12.03 12.71
C LEU A 41 14.99 12.17 13.72
N TRP A 42 15.28 12.02 15.01
CA TRP A 42 14.30 12.21 16.08
C TRP A 42 13.74 13.63 16.09
N ILE A 43 14.61 14.65 16.07
CA ILE A 43 14.20 16.07 16.04
C ILE A 43 13.39 16.38 14.78
N PHE A 44 13.80 15.88 13.62
CA PHE A 44 13.05 16.04 12.38
C PHE A 44 11.66 15.40 12.48
N PHE A 45 11.57 14.20 13.05
CA PHE A 45 10.30 13.53 13.26
C PHE A 45 9.40 14.31 14.21
N GLU A 46 9.93 14.74 15.36
CA GLU A 46 9.20 15.52 16.36
C GLU A 46 8.70 16.86 15.80
N THR A 47 9.55 17.54 15.02
CA THR A 47 9.20 18.79 14.32
C THR A 47 8.11 18.55 13.27
N SER A 48 8.24 17.49 12.48
CA SER A 48 7.26 17.13 11.46
C SER A 48 5.91 16.78 12.09
N VAL A 49 5.90 16.02 13.18
CA VAL A 49 4.71 15.69 13.96
C VAL A 49 4.11 16.95 14.59
N GLY A 50 4.94 17.84 15.12
CA GLY A 50 4.54 19.15 15.65
C GLY A 50 3.81 19.99 14.61
N ILE A 51 4.40 20.16 13.42
CA ILE A 51 3.81 20.92 12.30
C ILE A 51 2.49 20.30 11.86
N VAL A 52 2.43 18.98 11.70
CA VAL A 52 1.20 18.26 11.32
C VAL A 52 0.12 18.46 12.38
N ARG A 53 0.47 18.34 13.66
CA ARG A 53 -0.47 18.48 14.78
C ARG A 53 -0.99 19.91 14.91
N GLU A 54 -0.11 20.89 14.85
CA GLU A 54 -0.47 22.30 14.93
C GLU A 54 -1.31 22.74 13.73
N ASN A 55 -0.95 22.29 12.51
CA ASN A 55 -1.79 22.58 11.35
C ASN A 55 -3.17 21.90 11.43
N THR A 56 -3.26 20.70 12.05
CA THR A 56 -4.56 20.05 12.22
C THR A 56 -5.53 20.79 13.15
N THR A 57 -5.10 21.65 14.07
CA THR A 57 -6.05 22.36 14.97
C THR A 57 -6.92 23.35 14.19
N HIS A 58 -6.39 23.96 13.13
CA HIS A 58 -7.10 24.92 12.28
C HIS A 58 -7.86 24.29 11.10
N MET A 59 -7.64 23.00 10.81
CA MET A 59 -8.21 22.34 9.64
C MET A 59 -9.66 21.89 9.83
N SER A 60 -10.45 22.03 8.77
CA SER A 60 -11.78 21.43 8.67
C SER A 60 -11.73 19.90 8.83
N GLN A 61 -12.85 19.29 9.22
CA GLN A 61 -12.95 17.83 9.36
C GLN A 61 -12.62 17.09 8.05
N LEU A 62 -12.85 17.71 6.89
CA LEU A 62 -12.48 17.14 5.59
C LEU A 62 -10.96 17.18 5.37
N GLY A 63 -10.31 18.30 5.70
CA GLY A 63 -8.86 18.41 5.64
C GLY A 63 -8.15 17.39 6.53
N LYS A 64 -8.65 17.17 7.76
CA LYS A 64 -8.09 16.16 8.68
C LYS A 64 -8.15 14.75 8.10
N THR A 65 -9.27 14.38 7.47
CA THR A 65 -9.40 13.09 6.79
C THR A 65 -8.46 12.99 5.60
N MET A 66 -8.42 14.01 4.75
CA MET A 66 -7.55 14.03 3.57
C MET A 66 -6.08 13.87 3.97
N LEU A 67 -5.63 14.56 5.02
CA LEU A 67 -4.28 14.45 5.54
C LEU A 67 -3.98 13.04 6.07
N ARG A 68 -4.87 12.45 6.87
CA ARG A 68 -4.70 11.07 7.37
C ARG A 68 -4.60 10.06 6.23
N VAL A 69 -5.46 10.19 5.22
CA VAL A 69 -5.44 9.33 4.02
C VAL A 69 -4.16 9.54 3.22
N ALA A 70 -3.73 10.79 3.02
CA ALA A 70 -2.49 11.12 2.31
C ALA A 70 -1.25 10.55 3.01
N LEU A 71 -1.18 10.67 4.33
CA LEU A 71 -0.10 10.09 5.14
C LEU A 71 -0.13 8.57 5.12
N GLY A 72 -1.32 7.95 5.21
CA GLY A 72 -1.47 6.51 5.10
C GLY A 72 -1.04 5.98 3.73
N ALA A 73 -1.48 6.62 2.65
CA ALA A 73 -1.08 6.28 1.29
C ALA A 73 0.43 6.43 1.08
N LEU A 74 1.03 7.50 1.64
CA LEU A 74 2.48 7.72 1.58
C LEU A 74 3.22 6.62 2.34
N ALA A 75 2.78 6.28 3.55
CA ALA A 75 3.39 5.23 4.36
C ALA A 75 3.38 3.87 3.65
N VAL A 76 2.30 3.53 2.94
CA VAL A 76 2.25 2.30 2.13
C VAL A 76 3.19 2.40 0.92
N LEU A 77 3.27 3.57 0.26
CA LEU A 77 4.19 3.82 -0.85
C LEU A 77 5.67 3.74 -0.45
N MET A 78 6.00 3.96 0.83
CA MET A 78 7.37 3.79 1.31
C MET A 78 7.89 2.37 1.09
N VAL A 79 7.02 1.35 1.08
CA VAL A 79 7.43 -0.04 0.85
C VAL A 79 8.07 -0.23 -0.53
N PRO A 80 7.39 0.06 -1.67
CA PRO A 80 8.02 -0.06 -2.98
C PRO A 80 9.15 0.95 -3.21
N LEU A 81 9.12 2.12 -2.55
CA LEU A 81 10.18 3.12 -2.67
C LEU A 81 11.49 2.62 -2.05
N VAL A 82 11.41 2.07 -0.84
CA VAL A 82 12.54 1.43 -0.17
C VAL A 82 12.97 0.17 -0.92
N ALA A 83 12.02 -0.64 -1.41
CA ALA A 83 12.35 -1.82 -2.21
C ALA A 83 13.16 -1.45 -3.46
N SER A 84 12.84 -0.33 -4.13
CA SER A 84 13.58 0.13 -5.32
C SER A 84 14.98 0.65 -5.04
N GLN A 85 15.31 0.91 -3.76
CA GLN A 85 16.64 1.31 -3.33
C GLN A 85 17.48 0.11 -2.89
N LEU A 86 16.83 -0.96 -2.41
CA LEU A 86 17.49 -2.10 -1.76
C LEU A 86 17.54 -3.37 -2.62
N VAL A 87 16.61 -3.53 -3.57
CA VAL A 87 16.46 -4.75 -4.36
C VAL A 87 17.00 -4.52 -5.76
N GLU A 88 18.07 -5.24 -6.11
CA GLU A 88 18.61 -5.25 -7.46
C GLU A 88 17.56 -5.74 -8.47
N GLY A 89 17.33 -4.97 -9.53
CA GLY A 89 16.35 -5.28 -10.57
C GLY A 89 14.93 -4.74 -10.32
N TRP A 90 14.63 -4.20 -9.14
CA TRP A 90 13.33 -3.57 -8.84
C TRP A 90 13.39 -2.06 -9.14
N ASN A 91 13.37 -1.69 -10.43
CA ASN A 91 13.58 -0.30 -10.87
C ASN A 91 12.28 0.39 -11.32
N TRP A 92 11.51 0.90 -10.37
CA TRP A 92 10.32 1.71 -10.69
C TRP A 92 10.72 3.12 -11.14
N ASN A 93 10.08 3.62 -12.20
CA ASN A 93 10.24 5.01 -12.60
C ASN A 93 9.43 5.95 -11.68
N ALA A 94 9.75 7.24 -11.69
CA ALA A 94 9.03 8.24 -10.90
C ALA A 94 7.53 8.27 -11.19
N GLY A 95 7.14 8.08 -12.47
CA GLY A 95 5.74 8.03 -12.88
C GLY A 95 4.95 6.90 -12.23
N GLY A 96 5.55 5.72 -12.08
CA GLY A 96 4.96 4.56 -11.41
C GLY A 96 4.69 4.85 -9.94
N PHE A 97 5.63 5.48 -9.23
CA PHE A 97 5.40 5.87 -7.83
C PHE A 97 4.25 6.86 -7.68
N VAL A 98 4.18 7.88 -8.54
CA VAL A 98 3.09 8.86 -8.53
C VAL A 98 1.75 8.17 -8.82
N PHE A 99 1.71 7.29 -9.81
CA PHE A 99 0.51 6.54 -10.17
C PHE A 99 -0.01 5.71 -8.99
N VAL A 100 0.87 4.96 -8.33
CA VAL A 100 0.53 4.13 -7.16
C VAL A 100 0.07 4.97 -5.98
N TYR A 101 0.75 6.08 -5.72
CA TYR A 101 0.37 7.01 -4.68
C TYR A 101 -1.04 7.55 -4.89
N VAL A 102 -1.34 8.02 -6.11
CA VAL A 102 -2.66 8.52 -6.49
C VAL A 102 -3.71 7.42 -6.35
N LEU A 103 -3.39 6.19 -6.71
CA LEU A 103 -4.30 5.05 -6.60
C LEU A 103 -4.61 4.69 -5.14
N PHE A 104 -3.60 4.64 -4.26
CA PHE A 104 -3.78 4.41 -2.82
C PHE A 104 -4.55 5.56 -2.17
N PHE A 105 -4.16 6.79 -2.45
CA PHE A 105 -4.83 7.97 -1.95
C PHE A 105 -6.29 8.01 -2.39
N GLY A 106 -6.56 7.80 -3.67
CA GLY A 106 -7.91 7.78 -4.24
C GLY A 106 -8.79 6.70 -3.62
N THR A 107 -8.27 5.49 -3.46
CA THR A 107 -9.00 4.37 -2.83
C THR A 107 -9.29 4.66 -1.35
N GLY A 108 -8.30 5.16 -0.61
CA GLY A 108 -8.46 5.54 0.79
C GLY A 108 -9.43 6.72 0.97
N MET A 109 -9.42 7.67 0.04
CA MET A 109 -10.32 8.82 0.06
C MET A 109 -11.75 8.39 -0.26
N LEU A 110 -11.93 7.50 -1.24
CA LEU A 110 -13.23 6.91 -1.57
C LEU A 110 -13.82 6.18 -0.35
N TYR A 111 -13.02 5.33 0.31
CA TYR A 111 -13.42 4.70 1.56
C TYR A 111 -13.82 5.75 2.60
N ALA A 112 -12.98 6.74 2.85
CA ALA A 112 -13.20 7.72 3.90
C ALA A 112 -14.47 8.57 3.66
N VAL A 113 -14.72 9.00 2.42
CA VAL A 113 -15.93 9.77 2.06
C VAL A 113 -17.18 8.92 2.27
N ILE A 114 -17.18 7.68 1.81
CA ILE A 114 -18.32 6.77 1.96
C ILE A 114 -18.54 6.43 3.44
N ALA A 115 -17.48 6.04 4.15
CA ALA A 115 -17.53 5.62 5.54
C ALA A 115 -17.93 6.76 6.50
N ARG A 116 -17.74 8.03 6.10
CA ARG A 116 -18.20 9.20 6.85
C ARG A 116 -19.70 9.43 6.75
N LYS A 117 -20.34 9.02 5.65
CA LYS A 117 -21.79 9.21 5.44
C LYS A 117 -22.64 8.12 6.10
N MET A 118 -22.02 7.06 6.61
CA MET A 118 -22.71 5.82 6.98
C MET A 118 -22.42 5.46 8.44
N GLY A 119 -23.47 5.28 9.24
CA GLY A 119 -23.36 4.97 10.67
C GLY A 119 -23.10 3.50 11.00
N ALA A 120 -23.58 2.58 10.16
CA ALA A 120 -23.49 1.14 10.42
C ALA A 120 -22.06 0.61 10.19
N TRP A 121 -21.46 -0.01 11.21
CA TRP A 121 -20.12 -0.60 11.10
C TRP A 121 -20.04 -1.66 9.99
N ALA A 122 -21.08 -2.50 9.85
CA ALA A 122 -21.14 -3.52 8.80
C ALA A 122 -21.08 -2.91 7.39
N TYR A 123 -21.70 -1.75 7.17
CA TYR A 123 -21.61 -1.04 5.90
C TYR A 123 -20.16 -0.61 5.64
N LYS A 124 -19.52 0.02 6.63
CA LYS A 124 -18.13 0.50 6.52
C LYS A 124 -17.17 -0.66 6.26
N ALA A 125 -17.31 -1.77 6.99
CA ALA A 125 -16.54 -2.99 6.77
C ALA A 125 -16.77 -3.55 5.36
N GLY A 126 -18.02 -3.59 4.89
CA GLY A 126 -18.37 -3.99 3.52
C GLY A 126 -17.63 -3.17 2.46
N VAL A 127 -17.67 -1.83 2.57
CA VAL A 127 -16.93 -0.93 1.67
C VAL A 127 -15.43 -1.21 1.72
N GLY A 128 -14.86 -1.37 2.91
CA GLY A 128 -13.44 -1.67 3.08
C GLY A 128 -13.03 -2.96 2.36
N VAL A 129 -13.75 -4.05 2.59
CA VAL A 129 -13.49 -5.34 1.93
C VAL A 129 -13.68 -5.24 0.41
N ALA A 130 -14.72 -4.57 -0.07
CA ALA A 130 -14.97 -4.39 -1.50
C ALA A 130 -13.85 -3.60 -2.19
N LEU A 131 -13.40 -2.50 -1.58
CA LEU A 131 -12.33 -1.67 -2.13
C LEU A 131 -10.99 -2.39 -2.13
N VAL A 132 -10.65 -3.12 -1.06
CA VAL A 132 -9.42 -3.92 -1.00
C VAL A 132 -9.45 -5.03 -2.05
N ALA A 133 -10.55 -5.76 -2.16
CA ALA A 133 -10.70 -6.84 -3.16
C ALA A 133 -10.66 -6.29 -4.59
N GLY A 134 -11.41 -5.23 -4.87
CA GLY A 134 -11.43 -4.58 -6.19
C GLY A 134 -10.08 -3.98 -6.57
N PHE A 135 -9.39 -3.34 -5.63
CA PHE A 135 -8.03 -2.84 -5.82
C PHE A 135 -7.07 -3.99 -6.14
N ALA A 136 -7.04 -5.04 -5.32
CA ALA A 136 -6.11 -6.16 -5.51
C ALA A 136 -6.38 -6.91 -6.83
N LEU A 137 -7.64 -7.07 -7.22
CA LEU A 137 -8.01 -7.64 -8.51
C LEU A 137 -7.55 -6.76 -9.67
N GLY A 138 -7.85 -5.46 -9.63
CA GLY A 138 -7.47 -4.52 -10.67
C GLY A 138 -5.97 -4.35 -10.80
N TRP A 139 -5.26 -4.30 -9.68
CA TRP A 139 -3.81 -4.25 -9.62
C TRP A 139 -3.18 -5.50 -10.23
N SER A 140 -3.57 -6.68 -9.74
CA SER A 140 -3.05 -7.94 -10.24
C SER A 140 -3.33 -8.09 -11.73
N ASN A 141 -4.52 -7.72 -12.18
CA ASN A 141 -4.87 -7.79 -13.60
C ASN A 141 -4.08 -6.79 -14.45
N MET A 142 -3.85 -5.57 -13.96
CA MET A 142 -3.03 -4.58 -14.66
C MET A 142 -1.60 -5.08 -14.86
N VAL A 143 -1.02 -5.73 -13.85
CA VAL A 143 0.31 -6.35 -13.98
C VAL A 143 0.28 -7.47 -15.03
N HIS A 144 -0.72 -8.35 -15.01
CA HIS A 144 -0.83 -9.41 -16.02
C HIS A 144 -1.04 -8.88 -17.44
N VAL A 145 -1.82 -7.82 -17.63
CA VAL A 145 -2.04 -7.19 -18.95
C VAL A 145 -0.77 -6.49 -19.44
N ALA A 146 0.02 -5.91 -18.54
CA ALA A 146 1.29 -5.29 -18.91
C ALA A 146 2.37 -6.33 -19.30
N ASP A 147 2.34 -7.52 -18.69
CA ASP A 147 3.35 -8.56 -18.88
C ASP A 147 2.96 -9.61 -19.94
N SER A 148 1.69 -9.73 -20.29
CA SER A 148 1.20 -10.72 -21.26
C SER A 148 0.37 -10.11 -22.37
N GLU A 149 0.58 -10.59 -23.60
CA GLU A 149 -0.23 -10.23 -24.77
C GLU A 149 -1.56 -10.99 -24.84
N ASN A 150 -1.96 -11.69 -23.77
CA ASN A 150 -3.16 -12.50 -23.78
C ASN A 150 -4.42 -11.61 -23.58
N PRO A 151 -5.29 -11.46 -24.59
CA PRO A 151 -6.48 -10.61 -24.49
C PRO A 151 -7.48 -11.12 -23.46
N ALA A 152 -7.39 -12.38 -23.03
CA ALA A 152 -8.26 -12.97 -22.01
C ALA A 152 -8.20 -12.21 -20.67
N ASN A 153 -7.06 -11.59 -20.34
CA ASN A 153 -6.92 -10.82 -19.09
C ASN A 153 -7.79 -9.55 -19.08
N LEU A 154 -8.24 -9.06 -20.23
CA LEU A 154 -9.15 -7.92 -20.29
C LEU A 154 -10.53 -8.23 -19.67
N VAL A 155 -10.93 -9.51 -19.64
CA VAL A 155 -12.24 -9.91 -19.11
C VAL A 155 -12.37 -9.58 -17.63
N TYR A 156 -11.29 -9.56 -16.85
CA TYR A 156 -11.36 -9.24 -15.42
C TYR A 156 -11.75 -7.78 -15.16
N TYR A 157 -11.50 -6.87 -16.11
CA TYR A 157 -12.00 -5.50 -16.02
C TYR A 157 -13.53 -5.43 -16.08
N SER A 158 -14.20 -6.43 -16.68
CA SER A 158 -15.67 -6.51 -16.66
C SER A 158 -16.22 -6.63 -15.24
N VAL A 159 -15.51 -7.34 -14.34
CA VAL A 159 -15.91 -7.48 -12.93
C VAL A 159 -15.85 -6.13 -12.22
N LEU A 160 -14.79 -5.35 -12.46
CA LEU A 160 -14.65 -4.01 -11.89
C LEU A 160 -15.67 -3.03 -12.49
N ALA A 161 -15.92 -3.11 -13.79
CA ALA A 161 -16.94 -2.31 -14.47
C ALA A 161 -18.33 -2.61 -13.90
N LEU A 162 -18.66 -3.89 -13.70
CA LEU A 162 -19.90 -4.32 -13.04
C LEU A 162 -20.02 -3.75 -11.62
N GLY A 163 -18.92 -3.74 -10.87
CA GLY A 163 -18.87 -3.11 -9.54
C GLY A 163 -19.15 -1.61 -9.57
N GLY A 164 -18.51 -0.87 -10.48
CA GLY A 164 -18.69 0.57 -10.64
C GLY A 164 -20.11 0.94 -11.09
N VAL A 165 -20.60 0.28 -12.15
CA VAL A 165 -21.97 0.48 -12.66
C VAL A 165 -23.01 0.07 -11.63
N GLY A 166 -22.83 -1.08 -10.99
CA GLY A 166 -23.74 -1.55 -9.95
C GLY A 166 -23.78 -0.62 -8.74
N ALA A 167 -22.63 -0.10 -8.29
CA ALA A 167 -22.58 0.89 -7.21
C ALA A 167 -23.27 2.21 -7.58
N TRP A 168 -23.12 2.65 -8.83
CA TRP A 168 -23.78 3.85 -9.35
C TRP A 168 -25.30 3.66 -9.43
N LEU A 169 -25.78 2.58 -10.03
CA LEU A 169 -27.20 2.24 -10.14
C LEU A 169 -27.84 2.01 -8.76
N ALA A 170 -27.10 1.39 -7.84
CA ALA A 170 -27.52 1.18 -6.46
C ALA A 170 -27.54 2.47 -5.64
N ARG A 171 -26.99 3.59 -6.15
CA ARG A 171 -26.87 4.87 -5.43
C ARG A 171 -26.19 4.73 -4.06
N LEU A 172 -25.28 3.76 -3.95
CA LEU A 172 -24.63 3.36 -2.69
C LEU A 172 -25.60 2.88 -1.59
N GLU A 173 -26.80 2.39 -1.95
CA GLU A 173 -27.68 1.73 -0.98
C GLU A 173 -27.17 0.33 -0.64
N ALA A 174 -27.24 -0.03 0.65
CA ALA A 174 -26.72 -1.31 1.16
C ALA A 174 -27.32 -2.52 0.43
N ARG A 175 -28.63 -2.54 0.15
CA ARG A 175 -29.27 -3.65 -0.58
C ARG A 175 -28.76 -3.78 -2.02
N GLY A 176 -28.59 -2.65 -2.71
CA GLY A 176 -28.10 -2.63 -4.09
C GLY A 176 -26.63 -3.02 -4.20
N LEU A 177 -25.79 -2.55 -3.26
CA LEU A 177 -24.38 -2.93 -3.17
C LEU A 177 -24.19 -4.41 -2.85
N ALA A 178 -25.03 -4.99 -1.98
CA ALA A 178 -25.01 -6.42 -1.71
C ALA A 178 -25.24 -7.24 -2.99
N ARG A 179 -26.26 -6.91 -3.78
CA ARG A 179 -26.55 -7.57 -5.06
C ARG A 179 -25.41 -7.39 -6.06
N THR A 180 -24.84 -6.19 -6.13
CA THR A 180 -23.71 -5.88 -7.01
C THR A 180 -22.51 -6.77 -6.70
N LEU A 181 -22.17 -6.92 -5.42
CA LEU A 181 -21.02 -7.73 -5.01
C LEU A 181 -21.26 -9.23 -5.19
N PHE A 182 -22.49 -9.72 -5.00
CA PHE A 182 -22.82 -11.10 -5.37
C PHE A 182 -22.75 -11.32 -6.88
N ALA A 183 -23.17 -10.34 -7.69
CA ALA A 183 -23.03 -10.42 -9.14
C ALA A 183 -21.56 -10.39 -9.59
N MET A 184 -20.71 -9.58 -8.95
CA MET A 184 -19.26 -9.59 -9.17
C MET A 184 -18.64 -10.94 -8.83
N ALA A 185 -18.98 -11.51 -7.66
CA ALA A 185 -18.54 -12.83 -7.25
C ALA A 185 -18.96 -13.92 -8.25
N ALA A 186 -20.24 -13.92 -8.67
CA ALA A 186 -20.74 -14.87 -9.66
C ALA A 186 -20.04 -14.72 -11.01
N THR A 187 -19.83 -13.49 -11.48
CA THR A 187 -19.12 -13.20 -12.73
C THR A 187 -17.68 -13.72 -12.66
N LEU A 188 -16.98 -13.46 -11.56
CA LEU A 188 -15.61 -13.94 -11.38
C LEU A 188 -15.53 -15.46 -11.28
N ALA A 189 -16.49 -16.11 -10.62
CA ALA A 189 -16.57 -17.57 -10.57
C ALA A 189 -16.83 -18.17 -11.98
N LEU A 190 -17.68 -17.54 -12.78
CA LEU A 190 -17.91 -17.94 -14.17
C LEU A 190 -16.63 -17.79 -15.01
N ILE A 191 -15.92 -16.66 -14.88
CA ILE A 191 -14.63 -16.46 -15.55
C ILE A 191 -13.64 -17.56 -15.14
N ALA A 192 -13.54 -17.88 -13.85
CA ALA A 192 -12.63 -18.90 -13.34
C ALA A 192 -12.87 -20.29 -13.92
N VAL A 193 -14.13 -20.62 -14.26
CA VAL A 193 -14.52 -21.92 -14.83
C VAL A 193 -14.44 -21.92 -16.36
N MET A 194 -14.84 -20.82 -16.99
CA MET A 194 -15.05 -20.74 -18.45
C MET A 194 -13.80 -20.32 -19.23
N LEU A 195 -12.86 -19.62 -18.59
CA LEU A 195 -11.59 -19.23 -19.23
C LEU A 195 -10.51 -20.27 -18.90
N PRO A 196 -10.17 -21.17 -19.83
CA PRO A 196 -9.03 -22.06 -19.62
C PRO A 196 -7.77 -21.20 -19.54
N SER A 197 -7.05 -21.31 -18.42
CA SER A 197 -5.86 -20.51 -18.15
C SER A 197 -4.73 -20.73 -19.16
N GLY A 198 -4.75 -21.85 -19.90
CA GLY A 198 -3.64 -22.28 -20.77
C GLY A 198 -2.34 -22.56 -20.00
N ALA A 199 -2.39 -22.49 -18.67
CA ALA A 199 -1.25 -22.50 -17.79
C ALA A 199 -0.91 -23.94 -17.36
N PRO A 200 0.37 -24.24 -17.05
CA PRO A 200 0.73 -25.53 -16.49
C PRO A 200 -0.03 -25.80 -15.18
N PRO A 201 -0.25 -27.07 -14.79
CA PRO A 201 -1.15 -27.44 -13.69
C PRO A 201 -0.90 -26.72 -12.36
N TYR A 202 0.36 -26.44 -12.01
CA TYR A 202 0.70 -25.72 -10.78
C TYR A 202 0.25 -24.26 -10.81
N LEU A 203 0.35 -23.60 -11.97
CA LEU A 203 0.00 -22.20 -12.15
C LEU A 203 -1.52 -22.05 -12.29
N ALA A 204 -2.18 -22.99 -12.98
CA ALA A 204 -3.64 -23.09 -13.03
C ALA A 204 -4.26 -23.26 -11.63
N ARG A 205 -3.65 -24.08 -10.76
CA ARG A 205 -4.08 -24.22 -9.36
C ARG A 205 -3.98 -22.91 -8.59
N ASN A 206 -2.86 -22.20 -8.70
CA ASN A 206 -2.65 -20.92 -8.00
C ASN A 206 -3.67 -19.87 -8.47
N MET A 207 -3.95 -19.82 -9.77
CA MET A 207 -5.01 -18.98 -10.33
C MET A 207 -6.37 -19.34 -9.74
N ALA A 208 -6.75 -20.61 -9.73
CA ALA A 208 -8.03 -21.05 -9.18
C ALA A 208 -8.19 -20.69 -7.69
N ILE A 209 -7.13 -20.84 -6.88
CA ILE A 209 -7.11 -20.42 -5.48
C ILE A 209 -7.34 -18.91 -5.37
N LEU A 210 -6.64 -18.10 -6.17
CA LEU A 210 -6.76 -16.65 -6.13
C LEU A 210 -8.18 -16.18 -6.53
N HIS A 211 -8.79 -16.81 -7.54
CA HIS A 211 -10.19 -16.58 -7.89
C HIS A 211 -11.13 -16.91 -6.73
N GLY A 212 -10.93 -18.07 -6.09
CA GLY A 212 -11.72 -18.48 -4.92
C GLY A 212 -11.62 -17.46 -3.78
N VAL A 213 -10.43 -16.92 -3.52
CA VAL A 213 -10.23 -15.85 -2.53
C VAL A 213 -11.00 -14.59 -2.89
N PHE A 214 -10.92 -14.12 -4.14
CA PHE A 214 -11.66 -12.94 -4.57
C PHE A 214 -13.19 -13.13 -4.53
N VAL A 215 -13.68 -14.30 -4.95
CA VAL A 215 -15.10 -14.66 -4.85
C VAL A 215 -15.56 -14.64 -3.40
N ALA A 216 -14.76 -15.20 -2.48
CA ALA A 216 -15.05 -15.18 -1.05
C ALA A 216 -15.07 -13.75 -0.49
N LEU A 217 -14.12 -12.90 -0.88
CA LEU A 217 -14.05 -11.49 -0.44
C LEU A 217 -15.26 -10.68 -0.93
N PHE A 218 -15.62 -10.79 -2.21
CA PHE A 218 -16.81 -10.11 -2.74
C PHE A 218 -18.09 -10.63 -2.08
N THR A 219 -18.21 -11.94 -1.86
CA THR A 219 -19.35 -12.54 -1.16
C THR A 219 -19.43 -12.05 0.28
N ALA A 220 -18.32 -12.05 1.03
CA ALA A 220 -18.26 -11.56 2.40
C ALA A 220 -18.65 -10.09 2.50
N SER A 221 -18.14 -9.25 1.58
CA SER A 221 -18.55 -7.85 1.49
C SER A 221 -20.05 -7.71 1.20
N GLY A 222 -20.58 -8.49 0.26
CA GLY A 222 -22.01 -8.52 -0.05
C GLY A 222 -22.88 -8.92 1.15
N LEU A 223 -22.43 -9.89 1.94
CA LEU A 223 -23.08 -10.31 3.19
C LEU A 223 -23.07 -9.20 4.25
N LEU A 224 -21.97 -8.46 4.39
CA LEU A 224 -21.88 -7.30 5.29
C LEU A 224 -22.87 -6.20 4.90
N PHE A 225 -23.01 -5.90 3.61
CA PHE A 225 -24.00 -4.95 3.12
C PHE A 225 -25.44 -5.45 3.32
N ARG A 226 -25.69 -6.74 3.10
CA ARG A 226 -26.99 -7.35 3.39
C ARG A 226 -27.33 -7.22 4.88
N HIS A 227 -26.37 -7.48 5.77
CA HIS A 227 -26.55 -7.31 7.21
C HIS A 227 -26.84 -5.85 7.58
N ALA A 228 -26.07 -4.90 7.05
CA ALA A 228 -26.32 -3.47 7.24
C ALA A 228 -27.72 -3.04 6.76
N SER A 229 -28.19 -3.62 5.65
CA SER A 229 -29.53 -3.33 5.14
C SER A 229 -30.66 -3.83 6.03
N LEU A 230 -30.44 -4.94 6.74
CA LEU A 230 -31.41 -5.49 7.68
C LEU A 230 -31.44 -4.71 8.98
N ALA A 231 -30.27 -4.20 9.41
CA ALA A 231 -30.16 -3.37 10.60
C ALA A 231 -30.82 -1.98 10.43
N GLY A 232 -30.79 -1.41 9.22
CA GLY A 232 -31.44 -0.11 8.94
C GLY A 232 -32.95 -0.15 8.70
N LEU A 233 -33.58 -1.33 8.75
CA LEU A 233 -35.05 -1.50 8.67
C LEU A 233 -35.71 -1.61 10.03
N LYS A 234 -34.91 -1.69 11.11
CA LYS A 234 -35.36 -1.69 12.49
C LYS A 234 -35.27 -0.28 13.05
#